data_AF-A0A961J5P5-F1
#
_entry.id   AF-A0A961J5P5-F1
#
_cell.length_a   1.000
_cell.length_b   1.000
_cell.length_c   1.000
_cell.angle_alpha   90.00
_cell.angle_beta   90.00
_cell.angle_gamma   90.00
#
_symmetry.space_group_name_H-M   'P 1'
#
loop_
_entity.id
_entity.type
_entity.pdbx_description
1 polymer ?
#
loop_
_entity_poly.entity_id
_entity_poly.type
_entity_poly.pdbx_seq_one_letter_code
_entity_poly.pdbx_strand_id
1 'polypeptide(L)'
;LGFGMVLVLLVVPALVAIQQDLSRLKDAAFRGLRFRDTGLRAVLNLALAAIIAWLGATMGYAAVTGALWQPLVQAVPQLARLSPLLGGFALFLAGVAALLLALYVAVGMGIALRRIRRRRRAA
;
A
#
# COMPACT_ATOMS: atom_id res chain seq x y z
N LEU A 1 18.61 -45.98 5.36
CA LEU A 1 19.38 -44.80 4.89
C LEU A 1 19.04 -44.38 3.44
N GLY A 2 18.70 -45.30 2.52
CA GLY A 2 18.40 -44.97 1.12
C GLY A 2 17.11 -44.16 0.86
N PHE A 3 16.08 -44.31 1.69
CA PHE A 3 14.81 -43.59 1.51
C PHE A 3 14.97 -42.07 1.63
N GLY A 4 15.73 -41.62 2.63
CA GLY A 4 16.04 -40.20 2.82
C GLY A 4 16.85 -39.62 1.66
N MET A 5 17.76 -40.40 1.07
CA MET A 5 18.54 -39.98 -0.11
C MET A 5 17.64 -39.77 -1.33
N VAL A 6 16.69 -40.68 -1.59
CA VAL A 6 15.71 -40.52 -2.69
C VAL A 6 14.82 -39.32 -2.46
N LEU A 7 14.36 -39.12 -1.22
CA LEU A 7 13.55 -37.96 -0.87
C LEU A 7 14.33 -36.66 -1.06
N VAL A 8 15.61 -36.59 -0.66
CA VAL A 8 16.45 -35.39 -0.85
C VAL A 8 16.70 -35.12 -2.33
N LEU A 9 17.02 -36.16 -3.10
CA LEU A 9 17.21 -36.06 -4.56
C LEU A 9 15.94 -35.65 -5.30
N LEU A 10 14.75 -35.87 -4.72
CA LEU A 10 13.48 -35.40 -5.29
C LEU A 10 13.10 -34.01 -4.79
N VAL A 11 13.24 -33.77 -3.48
CA VAL A 11 12.82 -32.53 -2.82
C VAL A 11 13.68 -31.35 -3.24
N VAL A 12 15.02 -31.49 -3.30
CA VAL A 12 15.90 -30.38 -3.70
C VAL A 12 15.58 -29.87 -5.11
N PRO A 13 15.53 -30.71 -6.17
CA PRO A 13 15.18 -30.22 -7.50
C PRO A 13 13.71 -29.78 -7.60
N ALA A 14 12.77 -30.39 -6.87
CA ALA A 14 11.39 -29.91 -6.82
C ALA A 14 11.30 -28.49 -6.22
N LEU A 15 12.04 -28.22 -5.14
CA LEU A 15 12.12 -26.89 -4.54
C LEU A 15 12.79 -25.88 -5.48
N VAL A 16 13.88 -26.26 -6.16
CA VAL A 16 14.55 -25.39 -7.15
C VAL A 16 13.63 -25.08 -8.33
N ALA A 17 12.82 -26.05 -8.80
CA ALA A 17 11.83 -25.83 -9.84
C ALA A 17 10.75 -24.82 -9.41
N ILE A 18 10.19 -24.97 -8.21
CA ILE A 18 9.20 -24.04 -7.65
C ILE A 18 9.79 -22.63 -7.48
N GLN A 19 11.06 -22.52 -7.09
CA GLN A 19 11.74 -21.22 -6.96
C GLN A 19 11.79 -20.47 -8.30
N GLN A 20 11.94 -21.15 -9.43
CA GLN A 20 11.91 -20.54 -10.76
C GLN A 20 10.50 -20.04 -11.14
N ASP A 21 9.46 -20.73 -10.71
CA ASP A 21 8.08 -20.28 -10.92
C ASP A 21 7.79 -19.04 -10.06
N LEU A 22 8.24 -19.05 -8.82
CA LEU A 22 8.10 -17.90 -7.90
C LEU A 22 8.93 -16.69 -8.34
N SER A 23 10.10 -16.86 -8.93
CA SER A 23 10.89 -15.74 -9.46
C SER A 23 10.18 -15.06 -10.63
N ARG A 24 9.55 -15.83 -11.52
CA ARG A 24 8.72 -15.28 -12.62
C ARG A 24 7.51 -14.52 -12.12
N LEU A 25 6.84 -15.01 -11.07
CA LEU A 25 5.72 -14.32 -10.42
C LEU A 25 6.18 -13.01 -9.76
N LYS A 26 7.29 -13.04 -9.01
CA LYS A 26 7.92 -11.84 -8.45
C LYS A 26 8.27 -10.85 -9.54
N ASP A 27 8.93 -11.29 -10.62
CA ASP A 27 9.28 -10.42 -11.73
C ASP A 27 8.04 -9.84 -12.42
N ALA A 28 6.92 -10.57 -12.52
CA ALA A 28 5.67 -10.01 -13.03
C ALA A 28 5.11 -8.91 -12.10
N ALA A 29 5.10 -9.14 -10.78
CA ALA A 29 4.66 -8.17 -9.79
C ALA A 29 5.55 -6.91 -9.76
N PHE A 30 6.87 -7.09 -9.84
CA PHE A 30 7.86 -6.01 -9.81
C PHE A 30 8.08 -5.34 -11.18
N ARG A 31 7.75 -5.99 -12.30
CA ARG A 31 7.73 -5.34 -13.63
C ARG A 31 6.73 -4.19 -13.68
N GLY A 32 5.60 -4.33 -12.98
CA GLY A 32 4.62 -3.25 -12.76
C GLY A 32 5.12 -2.09 -11.88
N LEU A 33 6.22 -2.29 -11.15
CA LEU A 33 6.88 -1.26 -10.34
C LEU A 33 8.05 -0.59 -11.08
N ARG A 34 8.51 -1.20 -12.17
CA ARG A 34 9.57 -0.67 -13.04
C ARG A 34 9.05 0.28 -14.12
N PHE A 35 7.83 0.81 -13.96
CA PHE A 35 7.34 1.91 -14.79
C PHE A 35 8.25 3.13 -14.57
N ARG A 36 8.95 3.52 -15.63
CA ARG A 36 9.82 4.71 -15.72
C ARG A 36 9.02 5.99 -15.95
N ASP A 37 7.73 6.00 -15.62
CA ASP A 37 6.93 7.21 -15.66
C ASP A 37 7.21 8.02 -14.41
N THR A 38 7.99 9.10 -14.58
CA THR A 38 8.35 10.03 -13.51
C THR A 38 7.12 10.58 -12.80
N GLY A 39 5.99 10.72 -13.49
CA GLY A 39 4.72 11.16 -12.91
C GLY A 39 4.15 10.16 -11.92
N LEU A 40 4.16 8.86 -12.25
CA LEU A 40 3.68 7.82 -11.34
C LEU A 40 4.57 7.71 -10.10
N ARG A 41 5.89 7.79 -10.26
CA ARG A 41 6.82 7.79 -9.13
C ARG A 41 6.61 8.98 -8.19
N ALA A 42 6.40 10.17 -8.74
CA ALA A 42 6.11 11.36 -7.94
C ALA A 42 4.82 11.19 -7.12
N VAL A 43 3.75 10.65 -7.74
CA VAL A 43 2.49 10.37 -7.06
C VAL A 43 2.65 9.35 -5.93
N LEU A 44 3.40 8.26 -6.17
CA LEU A 44 3.66 7.25 -5.14
C LEU A 44 4.51 7.79 -3.99
N ASN A 45 5.54 8.60 -4.28
CA ASN A 45 6.35 9.23 -3.25
C ASN A 45 5.55 10.23 -2.41
N LEU A 46 4.66 11.01 -3.05
CA LEU A 46 3.75 11.91 -2.35
C LEU A 46 2.76 11.14 -1.47
N ALA A 47 2.20 10.04 -1.96
CA ALA A 47 1.33 9.19 -1.16
C ALA A 47 2.07 8.60 0.04
N LEU A 48 3.30 8.12 -0.14
CA LEU A 48 4.13 7.63 0.97
C LEU A 48 4.41 8.73 2.00
N ALA A 49 4.81 9.92 1.55
CA ALA A 49 5.04 11.06 2.44
C ALA A 49 3.78 11.43 3.22
N ALA A 50 2.61 11.42 2.57
CA ALA A 50 1.33 11.67 3.22
C ALA A 50 0.99 10.59 4.28
N ILE A 51 1.24 9.32 3.99
CA ILE A 51 1.03 8.22 4.94
C ILE A 51 1.94 8.36 6.16
N ILE A 52 3.22 8.69 5.95
CA ILE A 52 4.19 8.88 7.05
C ILE A 52 3.78 10.08 7.91
N ALA A 53 3.42 11.21 7.28
CA ALA A 53 2.94 12.39 8.00
C ALA A 53 1.68 12.07 8.81
N TRP A 54 0.73 11.33 8.23
CA TRP A 54 -0.51 10.92 8.90
C TRP A 54 -0.25 9.96 10.06
N LEU A 55 0.66 8.99 9.89
CA LEU A 55 1.09 8.09 10.95
C LEU A 55 1.70 8.87 12.13
N GLY A 56 2.57 9.84 11.82
CA GLY A 56 3.16 10.72 12.82
C GLY A 56 2.11 11.52 13.60
N ALA A 57 1.14 12.10 12.91
CA ALA A 57 0.08 12.90 13.53
C ALA A 57 -0.89 12.06 14.39
N THR A 58 -1.12 10.80 14.03
CA THR A 58 -2.09 9.92 14.70
C THR A 58 -1.44 9.05 15.77
N MET A 59 -0.62 8.10 15.35
CA MET A 59 0.04 7.13 16.24
C MET A 59 1.31 7.68 16.86
N GLY A 60 2.15 8.38 16.09
CA GLY A 60 3.42 8.93 16.57
C GLY A 60 3.20 9.94 17.72
N TYR A 61 2.29 10.88 17.51
CA TYR A 61 1.92 11.87 18.52
C TYR A 61 1.34 11.19 19.77
N ALA A 62 0.42 10.25 19.61
CA ALA A 62 -0.18 9.50 20.72
C ALA A 62 0.82 8.65 21.50
N ALA A 63 1.79 8.03 20.80
CA ALA A 63 2.83 7.22 21.43
C ALA A 63 3.79 8.05 22.29
N VAL A 64 4.11 9.28 21.87
CA VAL A 64 5.04 10.17 22.58
C VAL A 64 4.35 10.96 23.70
N THR A 65 3.15 11.49 23.44
CA THR A 65 2.45 12.39 24.36
C THR A 65 1.47 11.70 25.29
N GLY A 66 1.08 10.45 24.97
CA GLY A 66 0.01 9.76 25.67
C GLY A 66 -1.38 10.35 25.39
N ALA A 67 -1.54 11.26 24.41
CA ALA A 67 -2.81 11.89 24.06
C ALA A 67 -2.99 11.98 22.54
N LEU A 68 -4.24 12.07 22.08
CA LEU A 68 -4.52 12.35 20.67
C LEU A 68 -4.26 13.82 20.35
N TRP A 69 -3.79 14.09 19.13
CA TRP A 69 -3.58 15.45 18.67
C TRP A 69 -4.93 16.20 18.64
N GLN A 70 -5.00 17.35 19.31
CA GLN A 70 -6.24 18.09 19.55
C GLN A 70 -7.09 18.34 18.28
N PRO A 71 -6.52 18.75 17.13
CA PRO A 71 -7.28 18.93 15.90
C PRO A 71 -8.01 17.66 15.43
N LEU A 72 -7.43 16.48 15.67
CA LEU A 72 -8.05 15.20 15.30
C LEU A 72 -9.24 14.87 16.20
N VAL A 73 -9.14 15.19 17.49
CA VAL A 73 -10.23 15.02 18.46
C VAL A 73 -11.38 15.98 18.16
N GLN A 74 -11.08 17.22 17.75
CA GLN A 74 -12.10 18.19 17.34
C GLN A 74 -12.82 17.76 16.05
N ALA A 75 -12.09 17.16 15.10
CA ALA A 75 -12.68 16.65 13.87
C ALA A 75 -13.58 15.43 14.10
N VAL A 76 -13.22 14.56 15.06
CA VAL A 76 -14.00 13.36 15.41
C VAL A 76 -14.11 13.25 16.94
N PRO A 77 -15.11 13.93 17.55
CA PRO A 77 -15.27 13.98 19.01
C PRO A 77 -15.45 12.61 19.68
N GLN A 78 -15.93 11.61 18.95
CA GLN A 78 -16.15 10.25 19.42
C GLN A 78 -14.84 9.56 19.86
N LEU A 79 -13.69 10.00 19.32
CA LEU A 79 -12.37 9.47 19.67
C LEU A 79 -11.96 9.74 21.11
N ALA A 80 -12.51 10.78 21.74
CA ALA A 80 -12.24 11.11 23.14
C ALA A 80 -12.70 10.00 24.12
N ARG A 81 -13.57 9.08 23.66
CA ARG A 81 -14.05 7.94 24.44
C ARG A 81 -13.14 6.72 24.38
N LEU A 82 -12.16 6.72 23.47
CA LEU A 82 -11.23 5.61 23.25
C LEU A 82 -9.89 5.89 23.94
N SER A 83 -9.10 4.85 24.16
CA SER A 83 -7.70 5.06 24.55
C SER A 83 -6.96 5.79 23.41
N PRO A 84 -6.02 6.71 23.71
CA PRO A 84 -5.33 7.49 22.68
C PRO A 84 -4.64 6.65 21.60
N LEU A 85 -4.06 5.52 21.98
CA LEU A 85 -3.47 4.55 21.05
C LEU A 85 -4.52 3.87 20.16
N LEU A 86 -5.64 3.37 20.72
CA LEU A 86 -6.69 2.76 19.91
C LEU A 86 -7.35 3.77 18.97
N GLY A 87 -7.65 4.96 19.46
CA GLY A 87 -8.21 6.04 18.66
C GLY A 87 -7.26 6.46 17.53
N GLY A 88 -5.96 6.57 17.83
CA GLY A 88 -4.93 6.92 16.85
C GLY A 88 -4.77 5.84 15.78
N PHE A 89 -4.81 4.57 16.17
CA PHE A 89 -4.77 3.44 15.23
C PHE A 89 -5.98 3.42 14.30
N ALA A 90 -7.20 3.59 14.83
CA ALA A 90 -8.41 3.64 14.03
C ALA A 90 -8.39 4.81 13.02
N LEU A 91 -7.93 5.98 13.45
CA LEU A 91 -7.72 7.17 12.60
C LEU A 91 -6.68 6.93 11.51
N PHE A 92 -5.56 6.30 11.86
CA PHE A 92 -4.52 5.96 10.91
C PHE A 92 -5.07 5.04 9.82
N LEU A 93 -5.73 3.96 10.22
CA LEU A 93 -6.28 2.98 9.28
C LEU A 93 -7.36 3.59 8.38
N ALA A 94 -8.29 4.36 8.95
CA ALA A 94 -9.34 5.03 8.20
C ALA A 94 -8.75 6.07 7.22
N GLY A 95 -7.77 6.86 7.65
CA GLY A 95 -7.13 7.87 6.80
C GLY A 95 -6.34 7.25 5.66
N VAL A 96 -5.58 6.18 5.91
CA VAL A 96 -4.86 5.45 4.85
C VAL A 96 -5.84 4.81 3.87
N ALA A 97 -6.92 4.17 4.35
CA ALA A 97 -7.93 3.59 3.48
C ALA A 97 -8.60 4.66 2.60
N ALA A 98 -8.96 5.81 3.17
CA ALA A 98 -9.54 6.92 2.42
C ALA A 98 -8.56 7.49 1.37
N LEU A 99 -7.28 7.66 1.73
CA LEU A 99 -6.24 8.11 0.81
C LEU A 99 -6.06 7.15 -0.37
N LEU A 100 -5.97 5.84 -0.09
CA LEU A 100 -5.82 4.82 -1.13
C LEU A 100 -7.04 4.75 -2.04
N LEU A 101 -8.25 4.87 -1.47
CA LEU A 101 -9.49 4.91 -2.24
C LEU A 101 -9.53 6.16 -3.14
N ALA A 102 -9.19 7.33 -2.61
CA ALA A 102 -9.12 8.57 -3.39
C ALA A 102 -8.10 8.46 -4.53
N LEU A 103 -6.93 7.87 -4.26
CA LEU A 103 -5.90 7.65 -5.27
C LEU A 103 -6.37 6.70 -6.37
N TYR A 104 -7.01 5.59 -5.98
CA TYR A 104 -7.60 4.63 -6.90
C TYR A 104 -8.63 5.29 -7.83
N VAL A 105 -9.57 6.05 -7.27
CA VAL A 105 -10.59 6.77 -8.03
C VAL A 105 -9.96 7.82 -8.97
N ALA A 106 -9.00 8.61 -8.48
CA ALA A 106 -8.33 9.63 -9.27
C ALA A 106 -7.58 9.04 -10.48
N VAL A 107 -6.82 7.96 -10.25
CA VAL A 107 -6.08 7.25 -11.30
C VAL A 107 -7.05 6.59 -12.30
N GLY A 108 -8.08 5.90 -11.80
CA GLY A 108 -9.09 5.26 -12.64
C GLY A 108 -9.82 6.28 -13.53
N MET A 109 -10.23 7.41 -12.97
CA MET A 109 -10.88 8.50 -13.71
C MET A 109 -9.94 9.11 -14.75
N GLY A 110 -8.67 9.34 -14.40
CA GLY A 110 -7.68 9.86 -15.33
C GLY A 110 -7.49 8.94 -16.55
N ILE A 111 -7.49 7.62 -16.35
CA ILE A 111 -7.39 6.64 -17.44
C ILE A 111 -8.67 6.64 -18.29
N ALA A 112 -9.86 6.66 -17.67
CA ALA A 112 -11.13 6.68 -18.38
C ALA A 112 -11.27 7.93 -19.28
N LEU A 113 -10.95 9.11 -18.74
CA LEU A 113 -11.00 10.38 -19.47
C LEU A 113 -10.01 10.41 -20.65
N ARG A 114 -8.79 9.88 -20.46
CA ARG A 114 -7.79 9.76 -21.54
C ARG A 114 -8.28 8.85 -22.67
N ARG A 115 -8.98 7.76 -22.36
CA ARG A 115 -9.57 6.85 -23.37
C ARG A 115 -10.68 7.54 -24.17
N ILE A 116 -11.57 8.28 -23.52
CA ILE A 116 -12.67 9.01 -24.18
C ILE A 116 -12.13 10.08 -25.14
N ARG A 117 -11.13 10.86 -24.71
CA ARG A 117 -10.51 11.89 -25.55
C ARG A 117 -9.80 11.34 -26.78
N ARG A 118 -9.16 10.16 -26.69
CA ARG A 118 -8.52 9.52 -27.85
C ARG A 118 -9.55 9.06 -28.88
N ARG A 119 -10.69 8.50 -28.46
CA ARG A 119 -11.76 8.08 -29.39
C ARG A 119 -12.34 9.27 -30.17
N ARG A 120 -12.54 10.42 -29.53
CA ARG A 120 -13.05 11.65 -30.18
C ARG A 120 -12.07 12.30 -31.17
N ARG A 121 -10.77 12.01 -31.09
CA ARG A 121 -9.78 12.55 -32.05
C ARG A 121 -9.58 11.66 -33.28
N ALA A 122 -10.10 10.43 -33.24
CA ALA A 122 -9.97 9.45 -34.31
C ALA A 122 -11.25 9.31 -35.16
N ALA A 123 -12.31 10.04 -34.80
CA ALA A 123 -13.55 10.22 -35.54
C ALA A 123 -13.61 11.66 -36.04
#